data_AF-A0A842ZWW3-F1
#
_entry.id   AF-A0A842ZWW3-F1
#
_cell.length_a   1.000
_cell.length_b   1.000
_cell.length_c   1.000
_cell.angle_alpha   90.00
_cell.angle_beta   90.00
_cell.angle_gamma   90.00
#
_symmetry.space_group_name_H-M   'P 1'
#
loop_
_entity.id
_entity.type
_entity.pdbx_description
1 polymer ?
#
loop_
_entity_poly.entity_id
_entity_poly.type
_entity_poly.pdbx_seq_one_letter_code
_entity_poly.pdbx_strand_id
1 'polypeptide(L)'
;MNSQTGSVLFSYDTSNNQICNSTISNNQMNGIEFRSNSHQNTIYHNNFINNSNQAVDKGYNNVWDDGTLGNYWSDYTGQDANNDCIGDTPYNISGGTNKDKFPLLLPYGEQPSVKIISPEESYIYFRNLKIYPFFTTLLFGNIKIKTNAANYIYGIERVEFYVDNILRRKDTTPPYDWVWRLSSHLKHRHIIKVIVYDNDGQTATDEMNVLRFF
;
A
#
# COMPACT_ATOMS: atom_id res chain seq x y z
N MET A 1 0.70 17.97 -14.67
CA MET A 1 1.22 16.58 -14.66
C MET A 1 2.72 16.63 -14.89
N ASN A 2 3.51 16.45 -13.84
CA ASN A 2 4.94 16.14 -13.91
C ASN A 2 5.30 15.49 -12.56
N SER A 3 5.52 14.18 -12.55
CA SER A 3 6.19 13.50 -11.44
C SER A 3 7.66 13.90 -11.49
N GLN A 4 8.07 14.85 -10.65
CA GLN A 4 9.50 15.14 -10.47
C GLN A 4 10.02 14.33 -9.28
N THR A 5 10.68 13.21 -9.59
CA THR A 5 11.62 12.57 -8.68
C THR A 5 12.87 13.44 -8.60
N GLY A 6 13.15 13.97 -7.41
CA GLY A 6 14.40 14.64 -7.07
C GLY A 6 14.50 16.08 -7.57
N SER A 7 13.94 17.03 -6.82
CA SER A 7 14.31 18.46 -6.88
C SER A 7 13.74 19.16 -5.64
N VAL A 8 14.60 19.83 -4.88
CA VAL A 8 14.22 20.77 -3.82
C VAL A 8 13.17 21.75 -4.37
N LEU A 9 11.97 21.83 -3.78
CA LEU A 9 11.02 22.88 -4.14
C LEU A 9 11.38 24.14 -3.33
N PHE A 10 12.31 24.96 -3.86
CA PHE A 10 12.57 26.29 -3.30
C PHE A 10 11.41 27.23 -3.63
N SER A 11 10.42 27.28 -2.74
CA SER A 11 9.31 28.22 -2.85
C SER A 11 9.69 29.55 -2.20
N TYR A 12 10.46 30.38 -2.91
CA TYR A 12 10.65 31.77 -2.51
C TYR A 12 9.40 32.59 -2.85
N ASP A 13 8.72 33.09 -1.82
CA ASP A 13 7.54 33.97 -1.92
C ASP A 13 6.47 33.45 -2.90
N THR A 14 6.07 32.19 -2.74
CA THR A 14 5.02 31.58 -3.58
C THR A 14 3.74 31.38 -2.80
N SER A 15 2.63 31.55 -3.51
CA SER A 15 1.31 31.55 -2.92
C SER A 15 0.31 30.88 -3.83
N ASN A 16 -0.76 30.32 -3.25
CA ASN A 16 -1.85 29.69 -3.99
C ASN A 16 -1.43 28.46 -4.82
N ASN A 17 -0.47 27.67 -4.32
CA ASN A 17 -0.04 26.42 -4.96
C ASN A 17 -0.63 25.20 -4.27
N GLN A 18 -0.83 24.13 -5.05
CA GLN A 18 -1.12 22.80 -4.56
C GLN A 18 0.08 21.91 -4.83
N ILE A 19 0.67 21.35 -3.77
CA ILE A 19 1.81 20.42 -3.85
C ILE A 19 1.29 19.07 -3.37
N CYS A 20 1.12 18.14 -4.31
CA CYS A 20 0.61 16.80 -4.02
C CYS A 20 1.23 15.75 -4.94
N ASN A 21 1.10 14.47 -4.55
CA ASN A 21 1.58 13.30 -5.29
C ASN A 21 3.08 13.38 -5.64
N SER A 22 3.88 13.97 -4.76
CA SER A 22 5.32 14.16 -4.94
C SER A 22 6.13 13.40 -3.88
N THR A 23 7.29 12.89 -4.28
CA THR A 23 8.26 12.30 -3.35
C THR A 23 9.43 13.26 -3.19
N ILE A 24 9.50 13.89 -2.01
CA ILE A 24 10.53 14.83 -1.60
C ILE A 24 11.50 14.09 -0.69
N SER A 25 12.65 13.68 -1.23
CA SER A 25 13.58 12.84 -0.49
C SER A 25 15.04 13.21 -0.65
N ASN A 26 15.84 12.85 0.37
CA ASN A 26 17.31 12.97 0.39
C ASN A 26 17.82 14.40 0.14
N ASN A 27 17.06 15.42 0.54
CA ASN A 27 17.51 16.80 0.44
C ASN A 27 18.44 17.15 1.62
N GLN A 28 19.62 17.66 1.32
CA GLN A 28 20.66 17.98 2.31
C GLN A 28 20.33 19.19 3.21
N MET A 29 19.31 19.98 2.86
CA MET A 29 18.83 21.12 3.64
C MET A 29 17.39 20.92 4.11
N ASN A 30 16.41 21.42 3.36
CA ASN A 30 14.99 21.31 3.65
C ASN A 30 14.33 20.55 2.50
N GLY A 31 13.33 19.72 2.78
CA GLY A 31 12.50 19.11 1.73
C GLY A 31 11.68 20.19 1.02
N ILE A 32 10.87 20.93 1.79
CA ILE A 32 10.19 22.16 1.35
C ILE A 32 10.53 23.29 2.31
N GLU A 33 10.73 24.50 1.78
CA GLU A 33 10.84 25.72 2.57
C GLU A 33 9.89 26.81 2.05
N PHE A 34 8.98 27.26 2.91
CA PHE A 34 8.18 28.47 2.72
C PHE A 34 8.75 29.63 3.55
N ARG A 35 8.95 30.77 2.90
CA ARG A 35 9.37 32.03 3.54
C ARG A 35 8.16 32.81 4.06
N SER A 36 8.43 33.89 4.78
CA SER A 36 7.43 34.70 5.48
C SER A 36 6.30 35.26 4.63
N ASN A 37 6.53 35.45 3.32
CA ASN A 37 5.51 35.95 2.40
C ASN A 37 4.75 34.84 1.67
N SER A 38 5.15 33.56 1.82
CA SER A 38 4.48 32.45 1.16
C SER A 38 3.18 32.12 1.89
N HIS A 39 2.06 32.11 1.16
CA HIS A 39 0.76 31.91 1.79
C HIS A 39 -0.25 31.15 0.94
N GLN A 40 -1.28 30.59 1.58
CA GLN A 40 -2.38 29.92 0.88
C GLN A 40 -1.92 28.74 0.00
N ASN A 41 -0.83 28.07 0.38
CA ASN A 41 -0.42 26.83 -0.27
C ASN A 41 -1.06 25.63 0.43
N THR A 42 -1.39 24.58 -0.32
CA THR A 42 -1.95 23.32 0.19
C THR A 42 -1.01 22.17 -0.15
N ILE A 43 -0.56 21.43 0.85
CA ILE A 43 0.49 20.41 0.75
C ILE A 43 -0.03 19.12 1.37
N TYR A 44 -0.31 18.11 0.55
CA TYR A 44 -0.92 16.85 0.98
C TYR A 44 -0.55 15.74 0.02
N HIS A 45 -0.67 14.47 0.43
CA HIS A 45 -0.38 13.33 -0.45
C HIS A 45 1.06 13.29 -0.98
N ASN A 46 2.02 13.78 -0.19
CA ASN A 46 3.43 13.73 -0.51
C ASN A 46 4.19 12.76 0.40
N ASN A 47 5.37 12.36 -0.06
CA ASN A 47 6.30 11.53 0.70
C ASN A 47 7.55 12.33 1.05
N PHE A 48 7.71 12.72 2.32
CA PHE A 48 8.90 13.38 2.86
C PHE A 48 9.85 12.35 3.48
N ILE A 49 10.96 12.05 2.79
CA ILE A 49 11.82 10.92 3.14
C ILE A 49 13.28 11.34 3.28
N ASN A 50 13.87 11.14 4.46
CA ASN A 50 15.31 11.34 4.71
C ASN A 50 15.85 12.72 4.28
N ASN A 51 15.08 13.79 4.51
CA ASN A 51 15.58 15.16 4.36
C ASN A 51 16.22 15.63 5.67
N SER A 52 17.24 16.51 5.61
CA SER A 52 17.87 17.03 6.84
C SER A 52 16.87 17.76 7.74
N ASN A 53 15.96 18.54 7.14
CA ASN A 53 14.67 18.92 7.71
C ASN A 53 13.58 18.56 6.71
N GLN A 54 12.53 17.87 7.14
CA GLN A 54 11.46 17.47 6.22
C GLN A 54 10.76 18.67 5.57
N ALA A 55 10.37 19.64 6.38
CA ALA A 55 9.73 20.87 5.92
C ALA A 55 9.97 22.03 6.89
N VAL A 56 10.06 23.24 6.33
CA VAL A 56 10.11 24.50 7.07
C VAL A 56 9.05 25.43 6.51
N ASP A 57 8.15 25.92 7.35
CA ASP A 57 7.08 26.84 6.99
C ASP A 57 7.10 28.06 7.90
N LYS A 58 7.63 29.16 7.37
CA LYS A 58 7.63 30.48 8.01
C LYS A 58 6.50 31.37 7.47
N GLY A 59 5.70 30.84 6.54
CA GLY A 59 4.61 31.56 5.89
C GLY A 59 3.35 31.59 6.74
N TYR A 60 2.24 32.00 6.14
CA TYR A 60 0.94 32.08 6.81
C TYR A 60 -0.18 31.51 5.94
N ASN A 61 -1.22 30.95 6.56
CA ASN A 61 -2.35 30.31 5.87
C ASN A 61 -1.94 29.18 4.89
N ASN A 62 -0.80 28.52 5.12
CA ASN A 62 -0.45 27.29 4.42
C ASN A 62 -1.09 26.11 5.18
N VAL A 63 -1.59 25.12 4.44
CA VAL A 63 -2.26 23.94 4.97
C VAL A 63 -1.48 22.71 4.54
N TRP A 64 -1.21 21.79 5.47
CA TRP A 64 -0.37 20.61 5.26
C TRP A 64 -1.18 19.30 5.24
N ASP A 65 -2.46 19.41 4.90
CA ASP A 65 -3.40 18.30 4.74
C ASP A 65 -4.55 18.73 3.80
N ASP A 66 -5.37 17.77 3.36
CA ASP A 66 -6.57 18.03 2.55
C ASP A 66 -7.87 18.03 3.37
N GLY A 67 -7.76 17.96 4.71
CA GLY A 67 -8.88 17.81 5.64
C GLY A 67 -9.27 16.36 5.95
N THR A 68 -8.69 15.39 5.25
CA THR A 68 -8.90 13.95 5.50
C THR A 68 -7.59 13.17 5.60
N LEU A 69 -6.61 13.51 4.76
CA LEU A 69 -5.29 12.90 4.67
C LEU A 69 -4.22 13.98 4.56
N GLY A 70 -3.07 13.69 5.13
CA GLY A 70 -1.91 14.56 5.13
C GLY A 70 -0.80 14.04 4.22
N ASN A 71 0.42 14.15 4.70
CA ASN A 71 1.62 13.69 4.04
C ASN A 71 2.25 12.53 4.84
N TYR A 72 3.06 11.73 4.16
CA TYR A 72 3.94 10.78 4.81
C TYR A 72 5.26 11.46 5.20
N TRP A 73 5.71 11.18 6.42
CA TRP A 73 6.93 11.75 7.01
C TRP A 73 7.79 10.61 7.54
N SER A 74 8.98 10.39 6.96
CA SER A 74 9.83 9.24 7.33
C SER A 74 10.36 9.27 8.77
N ASP A 75 10.28 10.41 9.43
CA ASP A 75 10.68 10.67 10.82
C ASP A 75 9.48 10.76 11.78
N TYR A 76 8.25 10.57 11.28
CA TYR A 76 7.07 10.56 12.13
C TYR A 76 7.01 9.27 12.96
N THR A 77 6.80 9.45 14.25
CA THR A 77 6.80 8.38 15.26
C THR A 77 5.52 8.35 16.09
N GLY A 78 4.47 9.03 15.62
CA GLY A 78 3.18 9.05 16.29
C GLY A 78 2.49 7.68 16.29
N GLN A 79 1.46 7.57 17.12
CA GLN A 79 0.65 6.36 17.26
C GLN A 79 -0.60 6.44 16.37
N ASP A 80 -1.14 5.28 16.06
CA ASP A 80 -2.42 5.07 15.38
C ASP A 80 -3.22 4.08 16.24
N ALA A 81 -4.02 4.61 17.17
CA ALA A 81 -4.78 3.83 18.12
C ALA A 81 -6.08 3.27 17.53
N ASN A 82 -6.63 3.94 16.51
CA ASN A 82 -7.82 3.54 15.78
C ASN A 82 -7.54 2.59 14.60
N ASN A 83 -6.26 2.37 14.26
CA ASN A 83 -5.79 1.54 13.15
C ASN A 83 -6.33 1.99 11.79
N ASP A 84 -6.42 3.30 11.56
CA ASP A 84 -6.84 3.88 10.27
C ASP A 84 -5.66 4.33 9.39
N CYS A 85 -4.43 4.04 9.84
CA CYS A 85 -3.16 4.33 9.17
C CYS A 85 -2.83 5.83 9.08
N ILE A 86 -3.59 6.65 9.81
CA ILE A 86 -3.32 8.06 10.05
C ILE A 86 -2.82 8.19 11.49
N GLY A 87 -1.80 9.01 11.68
CA GLY A 87 -1.27 9.28 13.00
C GLY A 87 -2.19 10.17 13.83
N ASP A 88 -2.51 9.75 15.05
CA ASP A 88 -3.39 10.46 15.98
C ASP A 88 -2.79 11.78 16.49
N THR A 89 -1.47 11.95 16.38
CA THR A 89 -0.76 13.16 16.80
C THR A 89 -0.33 13.97 15.59
N PRO A 90 -0.77 15.24 15.43
CA PRO A 90 -0.35 16.07 14.31
C PRO A 90 1.18 16.21 14.20
N TYR A 91 1.70 16.18 12.96
CA TYR A 91 3.11 16.45 12.68
C TYR A 91 3.33 17.97 12.62
N ASN A 92 4.18 18.50 13.52
CA ASN A 92 4.46 19.93 13.54
C ASN A 92 5.45 20.31 12.44
N ILE A 93 5.13 21.35 11.66
CA ILE A 93 6.04 21.87 10.64
C ILE A 93 6.97 22.92 11.27
N SER A 94 8.27 22.76 11.05
CA SER A 94 9.27 23.67 11.64
C SER A 94 9.12 25.10 11.09
N GLY A 95 9.50 26.12 11.87
CA GLY A 95 9.53 27.52 11.41
C GLY A 95 8.28 28.35 11.71
N GLY A 96 7.20 27.73 12.22
CA GLY A 96 5.95 28.41 12.55
C GLY A 96 5.05 27.57 13.45
N THR A 97 3.73 27.77 13.35
CA THR A 97 2.71 27.02 14.09
C THR A 97 1.93 26.02 13.23
N ASN A 98 2.24 25.93 11.93
CA ASN A 98 1.53 25.05 11.00
C ASN A 98 1.83 23.59 11.30
N LYS A 99 0.85 22.73 11.01
CA LYS A 99 0.89 21.30 11.31
C LYS A 99 0.18 20.55 10.20
N ASP A 100 0.67 19.37 9.90
CA ASP A 100 -0.09 18.34 9.22
C ASP A 100 -0.95 17.63 10.28
N LYS A 101 -2.28 17.72 10.14
CA LYS A 101 -3.22 17.14 11.11
C LYS A 101 -3.47 15.65 10.89
N PHE A 102 -3.14 15.13 9.72
CA PHE A 102 -3.45 13.77 9.31
C PHE A 102 -2.20 13.08 8.74
N PRO A 103 -1.08 13.04 9.50
CA PRO A 103 0.16 12.45 9.00
C PRO A 103 -0.03 10.96 8.69
N LEU A 104 0.42 10.52 7.53
CA LEU A 104 0.29 9.13 7.11
C LEU A 104 1.37 8.26 7.79
N LEU A 105 0.99 7.07 8.26
CA LEU A 105 1.96 6.09 8.80
C LEU A 105 2.74 5.34 7.72
N LEU A 106 2.18 5.28 6.50
CA LEU A 106 2.78 4.61 5.36
C LEU A 106 2.92 5.60 4.19
N PRO A 107 3.88 5.37 3.27
CA PRO A 107 4.05 6.22 2.11
C PRO A 107 2.75 6.39 1.31
N TYR A 108 2.47 7.62 0.90
CA TYR A 108 1.39 7.91 -0.03
C TYR A 108 1.64 7.20 -1.37
N GLY A 109 0.61 6.56 -1.91
CA GLY A 109 0.72 5.68 -3.08
C GLY A 109 1.26 4.29 -2.75
N GLU A 110 1.08 3.82 -1.51
CA GLU A 110 1.35 2.41 -1.16
C GLU A 110 0.51 1.48 -2.06
N GLN A 111 1.18 0.51 -2.66
CA GLN A 111 0.53 -0.52 -3.45
C GLN A 111 -0.13 -1.55 -2.52
N PRO A 112 -1.27 -2.14 -2.93
CA PRO A 112 -1.81 -3.28 -2.20
C PRO A 112 -0.78 -4.41 -2.19
N SER A 113 -0.82 -5.25 -1.18
CA SER A 113 -0.02 -6.47 -1.08
C SER A 113 -0.94 -7.69 -1.06
N VAL A 114 -0.49 -8.79 -1.65
CA VAL A 114 -1.19 -10.07 -1.60
C VAL A 114 -0.20 -11.21 -1.49
N LYS A 115 -0.55 -12.21 -0.67
CA LYS A 115 0.20 -13.45 -0.53
C LYS A 115 -0.74 -14.64 -0.37
N ILE A 116 -0.51 -15.68 -1.15
CA ILE A 116 -1.13 -16.98 -0.97
C ILE A 116 -0.47 -17.64 0.24
N ILE A 117 -1.25 -17.82 1.32
CA ILE A 117 -0.79 -18.42 2.58
C ILE A 117 -1.19 -19.89 2.70
N SER A 118 -2.11 -20.34 1.85
CA SER A 118 -2.45 -21.76 1.72
C SER A 118 -2.94 -22.04 0.29
N PRO A 119 -2.50 -23.13 -0.37
CA PRO A 119 -1.43 -24.02 0.09
C PRO A 119 -0.08 -23.29 0.14
N GLU A 120 0.75 -23.61 1.13
CA GLU A 120 2.15 -23.18 1.15
C GLU A 120 2.96 -23.92 0.08
N GLU A 121 3.98 -23.24 -0.45
CA GLU A 121 4.89 -23.83 -1.43
C GLU A 121 5.68 -25.00 -0.85
N SER A 122 5.99 -25.99 -1.70
CA SER A 122 6.89 -27.10 -1.35
C SER A 122 6.34 -28.00 -0.24
N TYR A 123 5.03 -28.28 -0.27
CA TYR A 123 4.37 -29.25 0.61
C TYR A 123 3.40 -30.15 -0.14
N ILE A 124 3.20 -31.35 0.41
CA ILE A 124 2.11 -32.24 0.04
C ILE A 124 0.87 -31.89 0.85
N TYR A 125 -0.26 -31.74 0.15
CA TYR A 125 -1.58 -31.60 0.74
C TYR A 125 -2.49 -32.76 0.34
N PHE A 126 -3.19 -33.34 1.31
CA PHE A 126 -4.24 -34.32 1.06
C PHE A 126 -5.57 -33.84 1.65
N ARG A 127 -6.56 -33.60 0.78
CA ARG A 127 -7.90 -33.08 1.12
C ARG A 127 -7.83 -31.87 2.06
N ASN A 128 -7.04 -30.87 1.67
CA ASN A 128 -6.79 -29.63 2.41
C ASN A 128 -5.91 -29.77 3.68
N LEU A 129 -5.42 -30.97 4.00
CA LEU A 129 -4.50 -31.18 5.12
C LEU A 129 -3.05 -31.11 4.64
N LYS A 130 -2.23 -30.25 5.25
CA LYS A 130 -0.78 -30.16 5.02
C LYS A 130 -0.09 -31.37 5.65
N ILE A 131 0.65 -32.16 4.86
CA ILE A 131 1.21 -33.44 5.29
C ILE A 131 2.72 -33.35 5.53
N TYR A 132 3.51 -33.07 4.50
CA TYR A 132 4.97 -33.15 4.56
C TYR A 132 5.63 -32.20 3.55
N PRO A 133 6.79 -31.58 3.88
CA PRO A 133 7.57 -30.80 2.91
C PRO A 133 7.99 -31.65 1.70
N PHE A 134 7.94 -31.09 0.50
CA PHE A 134 8.34 -31.79 -0.72
C PHE A 134 8.97 -30.79 -1.68
N PHE A 135 9.74 -31.25 -2.66
CA PHE A 135 10.43 -30.33 -3.58
C PHE A 135 9.48 -29.53 -4.50
N THR A 136 8.17 -29.83 -4.49
CA THR A 136 7.12 -29.09 -5.17
C THR A 136 5.80 -29.19 -4.42
N THR A 137 4.84 -28.30 -4.69
CA THR A 137 3.51 -28.34 -4.06
C THR A 137 2.64 -29.39 -4.73
N LEU A 138 2.29 -30.45 -3.99
CA LEU A 138 1.40 -31.52 -4.46
C LEU A 138 0.04 -31.40 -3.79
N LEU A 139 -1.03 -31.41 -4.58
CA LEU A 139 -2.40 -31.28 -4.11
C LEU A 139 -3.21 -32.52 -4.47
N PHE A 140 -3.70 -33.23 -3.46
CA PHE A 140 -4.60 -34.35 -3.60
C PHE A 140 -5.98 -33.98 -3.07
N GLY A 141 -7.02 -33.99 -3.91
CA GLY A 141 -8.40 -33.63 -3.57
C GLY A 141 -8.67 -32.12 -3.53
N ASN A 142 -9.68 -31.74 -2.75
CA ASN A 142 -10.06 -30.34 -2.57
C ASN A 142 -9.01 -29.58 -1.77
N ILE A 143 -8.75 -28.33 -2.14
CA ILE A 143 -7.83 -27.43 -1.42
C ILE A 143 -8.56 -26.11 -1.16
N LYS A 144 -8.39 -25.55 0.04
CA LYS A 144 -8.81 -24.19 0.34
C LYS A 144 -7.62 -23.27 0.10
N ILE A 145 -7.75 -22.42 -0.90
CA ILE A 145 -6.79 -21.36 -1.16
C ILE A 145 -7.12 -20.22 -0.21
N LYS A 146 -6.14 -19.86 0.62
CA LYS A 146 -6.24 -18.77 1.58
C LYS A 146 -5.25 -17.69 1.21
N THR A 147 -5.67 -16.44 1.35
CA THR A 147 -4.85 -15.30 0.99
C THR A 147 -4.79 -14.29 2.12
N ASN A 148 -3.61 -13.70 2.30
CA ASN A 148 -3.45 -12.49 3.08
C ASN A 148 -3.32 -11.34 2.09
N ALA A 149 -4.27 -10.40 2.12
CA ALA A 149 -4.28 -9.23 1.26
C ALA A 149 -4.45 -7.97 2.12
N ALA A 150 -3.67 -6.93 1.84
CA ALA A 150 -3.68 -5.70 2.60
C ALA A 150 -3.43 -4.48 1.70
N ASN A 151 -4.23 -3.43 1.86
CA ASN A 151 -3.89 -2.05 1.53
C ASN A 151 -4.36 -1.24 2.72
N TYR A 152 -3.43 -0.59 3.39
CA TYR A 152 -3.65 0.01 4.69
C TYR A 152 -4.35 1.38 4.61
N ILE A 153 -4.17 2.11 3.50
CA ILE A 153 -4.75 3.45 3.31
C ILE A 153 -6.10 3.37 2.60
N TYR A 154 -6.18 2.64 1.50
CA TYR A 154 -7.37 2.63 0.64
C TYR A 154 -8.29 1.44 0.90
N GLY A 155 -7.84 0.44 1.64
CA GLY A 155 -8.56 -0.82 1.79
C GLY A 155 -8.62 -1.64 0.50
N ILE A 156 -9.18 -2.84 0.59
CA ILE A 156 -9.30 -3.75 -0.54
C ILE A 156 -10.71 -3.67 -1.12
N GLU A 157 -10.82 -3.41 -2.43
CA GLU A 157 -12.09 -3.43 -3.16
C GLU A 157 -12.53 -4.88 -3.42
N ARG A 158 -11.59 -5.72 -3.89
CA ARG A 158 -11.84 -7.14 -4.18
C ARG A 158 -10.56 -7.97 -4.31
N VAL A 159 -10.73 -9.28 -4.14
CA VAL A 159 -9.74 -10.31 -4.46
C VAL A 159 -10.31 -11.26 -5.51
N GLU A 160 -9.51 -11.58 -6.52
CA GLU A 160 -9.87 -12.48 -7.60
C GLU A 160 -8.93 -13.69 -7.62
N PHE A 161 -9.52 -14.89 -7.70
CA PHE A 161 -8.81 -16.17 -7.73
C PHE A 161 -8.88 -16.77 -9.13
N TYR A 162 -7.72 -17.14 -9.66
CA TYR A 162 -7.55 -17.71 -10.98
C TYR A 162 -6.87 -19.07 -10.89
N VAL A 163 -7.25 -19.97 -11.79
CA VAL A 163 -6.51 -21.21 -12.07
C VAL A 163 -6.26 -21.28 -13.56
N ASP A 164 -5.00 -21.38 -13.95
CA ASP A 164 -4.58 -21.38 -15.37
C ASP A 164 -5.14 -20.18 -16.16
N ASN A 165 -5.06 -18.98 -15.56
CA ASN A 165 -5.62 -17.72 -16.09
C ASN A 165 -7.16 -17.70 -16.25
N ILE A 166 -7.88 -18.73 -15.78
CA ILE A 166 -9.34 -18.75 -15.79
C ILE A 166 -9.84 -18.25 -14.42
N LEU A 167 -10.65 -17.18 -14.42
CA LEU A 167 -11.28 -16.67 -13.21
C LEU A 167 -12.18 -17.73 -12.58
N ARG A 168 -11.98 -17.99 -11.29
CA ARG A 168 -12.73 -18.99 -10.52
C ARG A 168 -13.61 -18.38 -9.44
N ARG A 169 -13.15 -17.30 -8.81
CA ARG A 169 -13.88 -16.62 -7.74
C ARG A 169 -13.49 -15.15 -7.67
N LYS A 170 -14.47 -14.31 -7.35
CA LYS A 170 -14.30 -12.93 -6.90
C LYS A 170 -14.85 -12.84 -5.48
N ASP A 171 -14.15 -12.13 -4.61
CA ASP A 171 -14.53 -11.95 -3.22
C ASP A 171 -14.29 -10.50 -2.81
N THR A 172 -15.23 -9.89 -2.11
CA THR A 172 -15.22 -8.47 -1.74
C THR A 172 -15.21 -8.25 -0.23
N THR A 173 -15.20 -9.33 0.56
CA THR A 173 -15.24 -9.27 2.02
C THR A 173 -14.27 -10.28 2.60
N PRO A 174 -13.39 -9.89 3.54
CA PRO A 174 -12.49 -10.84 4.19
C PRO A 174 -13.28 -11.80 5.12
N PRO A 175 -12.76 -13.02 5.39
CA PRO A 175 -11.50 -13.57 4.89
C PRO A 175 -11.57 -14.00 3.43
N TYR A 176 -10.54 -13.66 2.65
CA TYR A 176 -10.45 -13.96 1.22
C TYR A 176 -9.98 -15.40 0.99
N ASP A 177 -10.95 -16.32 1.00
CA ASP A 177 -10.73 -17.75 0.89
C ASP A 177 -11.57 -18.36 -0.24
N TRP A 178 -10.99 -19.28 -1.01
CA TRP A 178 -11.71 -20.02 -2.03
C TRP A 178 -11.39 -21.52 -1.98
N VAL A 179 -12.43 -22.36 -1.97
CA VAL A 179 -12.26 -23.82 -2.06
C VAL A 179 -12.20 -24.25 -3.52
N TRP A 180 -11.01 -24.62 -3.97
CA TRP A 180 -10.81 -25.22 -5.28
C TRP A 180 -11.22 -26.70 -5.23
N ARG A 181 -12.48 -26.94 -5.59
CA ARG A 181 -13.03 -28.30 -5.70
C ARG A 181 -12.39 -29.05 -6.86
N LEU A 182 -12.24 -30.36 -6.70
CA LEU A 182 -11.72 -31.21 -7.75
C LEU A 182 -12.69 -31.26 -8.93
N SER A 183 -12.17 -31.05 -10.13
CA SER A 183 -12.85 -31.30 -11.39
C SER A 183 -12.04 -32.33 -12.18
N SER A 184 -12.71 -33.26 -12.86
CA SER A 184 -12.10 -34.37 -13.60
C SER A 184 -11.33 -33.88 -14.85
N HIS A 185 -10.16 -33.30 -14.66
CA HIS A 185 -9.28 -32.83 -15.73
C HIS A 185 -7.94 -33.57 -15.70
N LEU A 186 -7.45 -33.94 -16.87
CA LEU A 186 -6.21 -34.70 -17.10
C LEU A 186 -4.94 -33.82 -16.99
N LYS A 187 -5.08 -32.52 -16.69
CA LYS A 187 -3.95 -31.62 -16.52
C LYS A 187 -3.51 -31.68 -15.06
N HIS A 188 -2.27 -32.08 -14.81
CA HIS A 188 -1.72 -32.12 -13.46
C HIS A 188 -1.04 -30.80 -13.06
N ARG A 189 -0.47 -30.05 -14.01
CA ARG A 189 0.21 -28.78 -13.73
C ARG A 189 -0.79 -27.64 -13.78
N HIS A 190 -0.81 -26.83 -12.73
CA HIS A 190 -1.63 -25.64 -12.66
C HIS A 190 -0.87 -24.46 -12.08
N ILE A 191 -1.27 -23.27 -12.50
CA ILE A 191 -0.89 -22.02 -11.85
C ILE A 191 -2.11 -21.52 -11.09
N ILE A 192 -1.96 -21.37 -9.77
CA ILE A 192 -2.90 -20.60 -8.95
C ILE A 192 -2.41 -19.17 -8.99
N LYS A 193 -3.31 -18.24 -9.32
CA LYS A 193 -3.03 -16.81 -9.34
C LYS A 193 -4.08 -16.08 -8.52
N VAL A 194 -3.65 -15.13 -7.71
CA VAL A 194 -4.52 -14.26 -6.94
C VAL A 194 -4.18 -12.83 -7.28
N ILE A 195 -5.20 -12.04 -7.62
CA ILE A 195 -5.07 -10.62 -7.87
C ILE A 195 -5.91 -9.87 -6.85
N VAL A 196 -5.32 -8.88 -6.19
CA VAL A 196 -6.04 -7.95 -5.33
C VAL A 196 -6.19 -6.60 -6.03
N TYR A 197 -7.33 -5.95 -5.83
CA TYR A 197 -7.64 -4.61 -6.30
C TYR A 197 -7.99 -3.75 -5.09
N ASP A 198 -7.37 -2.59 -4.95
CA ASP A 198 -7.72 -1.60 -3.92
C ASP A 198 -8.77 -0.60 -4.43
N ASN A 199 -9.24 0.29 -3.55
CA ASN A 199 -10.24 1.31 -3.91
C ASN A 199 -9.67 2.49 -4.73
N ASP A 200 -8.36 2.56 -4.93
CA ASP A 200 -7.68 3.56 -5.78
C ASP A 200 -7.38 3.00 -7.19
N GLY A 201 -7.78 1.76 -7.46
CA GLY A 201 -7.59 1.09 -8.75
C GLY A 201 -6.20 0.49 -8.94
N GLN A 202 -5.36 0.45 -7.90
CA GLN A 202 -4.09 -0.27 -7.93
C GLN A 202 -4.30 -1.77 -7.71
N THR A 203 -3.31 -2.56 -8.15
CA THR A 203 -3.39 -4.02 -8.08
C THR A 203 -2.09 -4.64 -7.64
N ALA A 204 -2.18 -5.77 -6.94
CA ALA A 204 -1.05 -6.67 -6.73
C ALA A 204 -1.42 -8.10 -7.05
N THR A 205 -0.42 -8.90 -7.40
CA THR A 205 -0.60 -10.28 -7.86
C THR A 205 0.37 -11.20 -7.13
N ASP A 206 -0.12 -12.36 -6.73
CA ASP A 206 0.70 -13.47 -6.28
C ASP A 206 0.32 -14.74 -7.06
N GLU A 207 1.32 -15.55 -7.38
CA GLU A 207 1.16 -16.76 -8.19
C GLU A 207 1.98 -17.91 -7.62
N MET A 208 1.44 -19.12 -7.69
CA MET A 208 2.18 -20.32 -7.32
C MET A 208 1.93 -21.46 -8.31
N ASN A 209 2.98 -22.25 -8.54
CA ASN A 209 2.90 -23.46 -9.33
C ASN A 209 2.53 -24.65 -8.45
N VAL A 210 1.58 -25.47 -8.89
CA VAL A 210 1.15 -26.67 -8.18
C VAL A 210 1.00 -27.85 -9.13
N LEU A 211 1.25 -29.04 -8.60
CA LEU A 211 0.79 -30.28 -9.22
C LEU A 211 -0.45 -30.78 -8.49
N ARG A 212 -1.51 -31.08 -9.22
CA ARG A 212 -2.77 -31.56 -8.69
C ARG A 212 -3.12 -32.95 -9.21
N PHE A 213 -3.58 -33.81 -8.31
CA PHE A 213 -3.88 -35.22 -8.58
C PHE A 213 -5.10 -35.69 -7.77
N PHE A 214 -6.15 -36.15 -8.47
CA PHE A 214 -7.35 -36.80 -7.91
C PHE A 214 -8.06 -36.07 -6.75
#